data_AF-W0GSR5-F1
#
_entry.id   AF-W0GSR5-F1
#
_cell.length_a   1.000
_cell.length_b   1.000
_cell.length_c   1.000
_cell.angle_alpha   90.00
_cell.angle_beta   90.00
_cell.angle_gamma   90.00
#
_symmetry.space_group_name_H-M   'P 1'
#
loop_
_entity.id
_entity.type
_entity.pdbx_description
1 polymer ?
#
loop_
_entity_poly.entity_id
_entity_poly.type
_entity_poly.pdbx_seq_one_letter_code
_entity_poly.pdbx_strand_id
1 'polypeptide(L)'
;MVDHQVLQTLLGSWQVLMRCIASALFLVAHGLLVLEHITIGTALHGIAELFLAPWAIRHKAWDIIVIGLIFCVFDLWGTLRLTGVLV
;
A
#
# COMPACT_ATOMS: atom_id res chain seq x y z
N MET A 1 -7.77 -12.29 -34.13
CA MET A 1 -6.52 -11.53 -33.95
C MET A 1 -6.83 -10.48 -32.90
N VAL A 2 -6.49 -10.71 -31.64
CA VAL A 2 -6.74 -9.71 -30.58
C VAL A 2 -5.80 -8.55 -30.86
N ASP A 3 -6.37 -7.36 -31.09
CA ASP A 3 -5.62 -6.16 -31.41
C ASP A 3 -4.58 -5.86 -30.34
N HIS A 4 -3.31 -5.85 -30.73
CA HIS A 4 -2.18 -5.59 -29.84
C HIS A 4 -2.35 -4.25 -29.09
N GLN A 5 -3.03 -3.27 -29.71
CA GLN A 5 -3.40 -2.00 -29.09
C GLN A 5 -4.39 -2.14 -27.93
N VAL A 6 -5.40 -3.00 -28.06
CA VAL A 6 -6.40 -3.23 -27.00
C VAL A 6 -5.75 -3.89 -25.79
N LEU A 7 -4.80 -4.80 -26.03
CA LEU A 7 -4.05 -5.45 -24.94
C LEU A 7 -3.20 -4.44 -24.16
N GLN A 8 -2.55 -3.50 -24.85
CA GLN A 8 -1.73 -2.47 -24.19
C GLN A 8 -2.55 -1.46 -23.39
N THR A 9 -3.72 -1.04 -23.88
CA THR A 9 -4.61 -0.14 -23.13
C THR A 9 -5.20 -0.81 -21.90
N LEU A 10 -5.59 -2.09 -21.98
CA LEU A 10 -6.06 -2.85 -20.82
C LEU A 10 -4.95 -3.04 -19.78
N LEU A 11 -3.72 -3.35 -20.20
CA LEU A 11 -2.56 -3.47 -19.30
C LEU A 11 -2.23 -2.15 -18.60
N GLY A 12 -2.30 -1.03 -19.32
CA GLY A 12 -2.09 0.31 -18.74
C GLY A 12 -3.17 0.67 -17.72
N SER A 13 -4.45 0.44 -18.06
CA SER A 13 -5.59 0.65 -17.15
C SER A 13 -5.46 -0.21 -15.88
N TRP A 14 -5.04 -1.46 -16.03
CA TRP A 14 -4.80 -2.37 -14.91
C TRP A 14 -3.70 -1.87 -13.96
N GLN A 15 -2.60 -1.33 -14.49
CA GLN A 15 -1.53 -0.76 -13.67
C GLN A 15 -2.00 0.46 -12.87
N VAL A 16 -2.83 1.33 -13.46
CA VAL A 16 -3.41 2.49 -12.78
C VAL A 16 -4.38 2.04 -11.68
N LEU A 17 -5.23 1.05 -11.97
CA LEU A 17 -6.15 0.50 -10.97
C LEU A 17 -5.40 -0.08 -9.76
N MET A 18 -4.34 -0.86 -9.99
CA MET A 18 -3.52 -1.43 -8.93
C MET A 18 -2.84 -0.35 -8.07
N ARG A 19 -2.38 0.76 -8.69
CA ARG A 19 -1.87 1.94 -7.98
C ARG A 19 -2.92 2.60 -7.08
N CYS A 20 -4.16 2.72 -7.57
CA CYS A 20 -5.27 3.26 -6.78
C CYS A 20 -5.62 2.36 -5.60
N ILE A 21 -5.72 1.05 -5.83
CA ILE A 21 -5.98 0.05 -4.77
C ILE A 21 -4.87 0.08 -3.72
N ALA A 22 -3.60 0.19 -4.15
CA ALA A 22 -2.47 0.32 -3.26
C ALA A 22 -2.60 1.52 -2.32
N SER A 23 -2.84 2.68 -2.92
CA SER A 23 -2.93 3.95 -2.19
C SER A 23 -4.12 3.93 -1.22
N ALA A 24 -5.25 3.36 -1.63
CA ALA A 24 -6.42 3.18 -0.78
C ALA A 24 -6.14 2.25 0.41
N LEU A 25 -5.46 1.12 0.18
CA LEU A 25 -5.08 0.19 1.25
C LEU A 25 -4.17 0.84 2.30
N PHE A 26 -3.16 1.60 1.87
CA PHE A 26 -2.28 2.33 2.79
C PHE A 26 -3.03 3.42 3.57
N LEU A 27 -3.92 4.17 2.91
CA LEU A 27 -4.77 5.18 3.56
C LEU A 27 -5.74 4.56 4.58
N VAL A 28 -6.34 3.43 4.26
CA VAL A 28 -7.25 2.71 5.17
C VAL A 28 -6.49 2.14 6.36
N ALA A 29 -5.34 1.50 6.13
CA ALA A 29 -4.49 0.97 7.20
C ALA A 29 -4.08 2.10 8.17
N HIS A 30 -3.62 3.23 7.61
CA HIS A 30 -3.23 4.39 8.39
C HIS A 30 -4.40 5.03 9.14
N GLY A 31 -5.55 5.19 8.48
CA GLY A 31 -6.76 5.70 9.10
C GLY A 31 -7.20 4.85 10.29
N LEU A 32 -7.14 3.52 10.17
CA LEU A 32 -7.46 2.61 11.27
C LEU A 32 -6.51 2.75 12.45
N LEU A 33 -5.22 2.99 12.21
CA LEU A 33 -4.25 3.26 13.28
C LEU A 33 -4.49 4.59 13.98
N VAL A 34 -4.91 5.62 13.24
CA VAL A 34 -5.33 6.91 13.82
C VAL A 34 -6.61 6.76 14.66
N LEU A 35 -7.51 5.84 14.31
CA LEU A 35 -8.71 5.51 15.09
C LEU A 35 -8.42 4.52 16.27
N GLU A 36 -7.16 4.35 16.68
CA GLU A 36 -6.72 3.41 17.74
C GLU A 36 -6.98 1.92 17.44
N HIS A 37 -7.39 1.55 16.23
CA HIS A 37 -7.53 0.16 15.79
C HIS A 37 -6.20 -0.42 15.32
N ILE A 38 -5.23 -0.49 16.23
CA ILE A 38 -3.83 -0.85 15.94
C ILE A 38 -3.72 -2.22 15.27
N THR A 39 -4.34 -3.25 15.84
CA THR A 39 -4.27 -4.63 15.31
C THR A 39 -4.83 -4.74 13.89
N ILE A 40 -5.93 -4.05 13.60
CA ILE A 40 -6.57 -4.09 12.28
C ILE A 40 -5.74 -3.29 11.29
N GLY A 41 -5.27 -2.09 11.66
CA GLY A 41 -4.44 -1.24 10.81
C GLY A 41 -3.11 -1.92 10.46
N THR A 42 -2.38 -2.48 11.42
CA THR A 42 -1.11 -3.19 11.16
C THR A 42 -1.32 -4.45 10.32
N ALA A 43 -2.40 -5.20 10.54
CA ALA A 43 -2.72 -6.37 9.71
C ALA A 43 -3.04 -5.98 8.26
N LEU A 44 -3.83 -4.92 8.05
CA LEU A 44 -4.13 -4.39 6.72
C LEU A 44 -2.89 -3.82 6.04
N HIS A 45 -2.01 -3.17 6.79
CA HIS A 45 -0.72 -2.70 6.31
C HIS A 45 0.17 -3.86 5.86
N GLY A 46 0.29 -4.92 6.67
CA GLY A 46 1.05 -6.12 6.32
C GLY A 46 0.48 -6.84 5.10
N ILE A 47 -0.84 -6.90 4.95
CA ILE A 47 -1.49 -7.42 3.74
C ILE A 47 -1.14 -6.53 2.53
N ALA A 48 -1.25 -5.21 2.66
CA ALA A 48 -0.89 -4.29 1.60
C ALA A 48 0.57 -4.52 1.18
N GLU A 49 1.50 -4.58 2.11
CA GLU A 49 2.92 -4.79 1.84
C GLU A 49 3.21 -6.16 1.19
N LEU A 50 2.57 -7.24 1.67
CA LEU A 50 2.77 -8.59 1.14
C LEU A 50 2.30 -8.73 -0.32
N PHE A 51 1.21 -8.06 -0.71
CA PHE A 51 0.69 -8.14 -2.08
C PHE A 51 1.28 -7.07 -3.01
N LEU A 52 1.58 -5.88 -2.47
CA LEU A 52 2.09 -4.77 -3.28
C LEU A 52 3.59 -4.77 -3.45
N ALA A 53 4.39 -5.19 -2.47
CA ALA A 53 5.84 -5.21 -2.63
C ALA A 53 6.27 -6.14 -3.79
N PRO A 54 5.75 -7.38 -3.93
CA PRO A 54 6.11 -8.23 -5.06
C PRO A 54 5.62 -7.68 -6.41
N TRP A 55 4.43 -7.05 -6.42
CA TRP A 55 3.86 -6.46 -7.63
C TRP A 55 4.64 -5.22 -8.08
N ALA A 56 4.96 -4.32 -7.15
CA ALA A 56 5.68 -3.08 -7.43
C ALA A 56 7.11 -3.35 -7.90
N ILE A 57 7.79 -4.37 -7.34
CA ILE A 57 9.11 -4.81 -7.80
C ILE A 57 9.03 -5.35 -9.24
N ARG A 58 8.04 -6.21 -9.55
CA ARG A 58 7.88 -6.77 -10.91
C ARG A 58 7.56 -5.71 -11.96
N HIS A 59 6.76 -4.71 -11.61
CA HIS A 59 6.32 -3.65 -12.54
C HIS A 59 7.16 -2.37 -12.46
N LYS A 60 8.25 -2.35 -11.68
CA LYS A 60 9.10 -1.17 -11.42
C LYS A 60 8.30 0.07 -10.99
N ALA A 61 7.23 -0.13 -10.21
CA ALA A 61 6.37 0.94 -9.69
C ALA A 61 6.99 1.57 -8.42
N TRP A 62 8.11 2.26 -8.61
CA TRP A 62 8.91 2.86 -7.53
C TRP A 62 8.16 3.92 -6.72
N ASP A 63 7.21 4.62 -7.32
CA ASP A 63 6.29 5.55 -6.67
C ASP A 63 5.50 4.87 -5.53
N ILE A 64 4.99 3.65 -5.74
CA ILE A 64 4.26 2.92 -4.69
C ILE A 64 5.21 2.47 -3.59
N ILE A 65 6.43 2.05 -3.94
CA ILE A 65 7.43 1.63 -2.96
C ILE A 65 7.78 2.79 -2.03
N VAL A 66 8.00 3.98 -2.58
CA VAL A 66 8.30 5.19 -1.80
C VAL A 66 7.12 5.57 -0.90
N ILE A 67 5.90 5.57 -1.44
CA ILE A 67 4.69 5.88 -0.66
C ILE A 67 4.50 4.85 0.47
N GLY A 68 4.64 3.56 0.16
CA GLY A 68 4.53 2.48 1.14
C GLY A 68 5.57 2.60 2.25
N LEU A 69 6.83 2.93 1.91
CA LEU A 69 7.89 3.14 2.89
C LEU A 69 7.58 4.32 3.82
N ILE A 70 7.13 5.46 3.27
CA ILE A 70 6.76 6.63 4.06
C ILE A 70 5.62 6.27 5.01
N PHE A 71 4.56 5.65 4.50
CA PHE A 71 3.43 5.23 5.31
C PHE A 71 3.84 4.23 6.38
N CYS A 72 4.71 3.26 6.07
CA CYS A 72 5.23 2.26 7.01
C CYS A 72 5.99 2.91 8.19
N VAL A 73 6.83 3.92 7.92
CA VAL A 73 7.51 4.68 8.98
C VAL A 73 6.51 5.43 9.86
N PHE A 74 5.52 6.09 9.26
CA PHE A 74 4.48 6.79 10.02
C PHE A 74 3.59 5.83 10.83
N ASP A 75 3.25 4.67 10.27
CA ASP A 75 2.52 3.58 10.90
C ASP A 75 3.24 3.07 12.15
N LEU A 76 4.53 2.77 11.99
CA LEU A 76 5.39 2.24 13.04
C LEU A 76 5.58 3.27 14.15
N TRP A 77 5.82 4.53 13.78
CA TRP A 77 5.92 5.62 14.75
C TRP A 77 4.60 5.83 15.53
N GLY A 78 3.46 5.82 14.83
CA GLY A 78 2.14 5.90 15.46
C GLY A 78 1.91 4.73 16.43
N THR A 79 2.20 3.51 15.99
CA THR A 79 2.08 2.30 16.82
C THR A 79 2.98 2.38 18.07
N LEU A 80 4.24 2.80 17.92
CA LEU A 80 5.17 2.96 19.04
C LEU A 80 4.72 4.03 20.04
N ARG A 81 4.13 5.13 19.56
CA ARG A 81 3.54 6.16 20.43
C ARG A 81 2.33 5.63 21.21
N LEU A 82 1.42 4.92 20.55
CA LEU A 82 0.21 4.40 21.22
C LEU A 82 0.51 3.22 22.16
N THR A 83 1.50 2.40 21.87
CA THR A 83 1.89 1.25 22.72
C THR A 83 2.77 1.64 23.91
N GLY A 84 3.14 2.92 24.06
CA GLY A 84 3.88 3.43 25.23
C GLY A 84 5.34 2.98 25.32
N VAL A 85 5.90 2.40 24.25
CA VAL A 85 7.31 1.94 24.20
C VAL A 85 8.31 3.11 24.22
N LEU A 86 7.85 4.31 23.88
CA LEU A 86 8.63 5.56 23.87
C LEU A 86 8.37 6.47 25.10
N VAL A 87 7.89 5.91 26.21
CA VAL A 87 7.79 6.60 27.51
C VAL A 87 9.02 6.33 28.36
#